data_AF-A0ABC8QWD7-F1
#
_entry.id   AF-A0ABC8QWD7-F1
#
_cell.length_a   1.000
_cell.length_b   1.000
_cell.length_c   1.000
_cell.angle_alpha   90.00
_cell.angle_beta   90.00
_cell.angle_gamma   90.00
#
_symmetry.space_group_name_H-M   'P 1'
#
loop_
_entity.id
_entity.type
_entity.pdbx_description
1 polymer ?
#
loop_
_entity_poly.entity_id
_entity_poly.type
_entity_poly.pdbx_seq_one_letter_code
_entity_poly.pdbx_strand_id
1 'polypeptide(L)'
;MAIPAISIASLLFLFFNLCLRGTYGDYGGWESSHATFYGGGDASGTMALSTALFNNGLSCGSCYEMKCDDDPKWCHLGTITVTATNFCPPNPSQPNDNGGWVPCVKKGGIRFTINGHSYFNLVLITNVGGAGDVQSVSIKGSNTGWQPMSRN
;
A
#
# COMPACT_ATOMS: atom_id res chain seq x y z
N MET A 1 -13.57 -55.58 28.32
CA MET A 1 -13.32 -54.72 27.14
C MET A 1 -14.68 -54.36 26.53
N ALA A 2 -15.25 -53.21 26.90
CA ALA A 2 -16.50 -52.72 26.32
C ALA A 2 -16.13 -51.63 25.31
N ILE A 3 -16.31 -51.91 24.03
CA ILE A 3 -16.18 -50.92 22.97
C ILE A 3 -17.42 -50.02 23.08
N PRO A 4 -17.29 -48.70 23.30
CA PRO A 4 -18.47 -47.84 23.38
C PRO A 4 -19.16 -47.82 22.02
N ALA A 5 -20.43 -48.21 21.98
CA ALA A 5 -21.27 -48.08 20.80
C ALA A 5 -21.49 -46.59 20.52
N ILE A 6 -20.80 -46.05 19.51
CA ILE A 6 -20.98 -44.67 19.09
C ILE A 6 -22.40 -44.56 18.51
N SER A 7 -23.27 -43.85 19.21
CA SER A 7 -24.65 -43.64 18.78
C SER A 7 -24.68 -42.92 17.43
N ILE A 8 -25.59 -43.33 16.54
CA ILE A 8 -25.86 -42.67 15.26
C ILE A 8 -26.16 -41.17 15.47
N ALA A 9 -26.77 -40.82 16.60
CA ALA A 9 -26.99 -39.44 16.99
C ALA A 9 -25.68 -38.67 17.19
N SER A 10 -24.64 -39.29 17.77
CA SER A 10 -23.33 -38.68 17.97
C SER A 10 -22.57 -38.51 16.65
N LEU A 11 -22.69 -39.47 15.73
CA LEU A 11 -22.12 -39.39 14.38
C LEU A 11 -22.81 -38.31 13.53
N LEU A 12 -24.14 -38.21 13.60
CA LEU A 12 -24.91 -37.15 12.95
C LEU A 12 -24.60 -35.78 13.55
N PHE A 13 -24.41 -35.67 14.87
CA PHE A 13 -23.98 -34.42 15.51
C PHE A 13 -22.58 -34.01 15.05
N LEU A 14 -21.64 -34.96 14.96
CA LEU A 14 -20.30 -34.71 14.43
C LEU A 14 -20.33 -34.26 12.97
N PHE A 15 -21.13 -34.91 12.12
CA PHE A 15 -21.33 -34.50 10.72
C PHE A 15 -21.98 -33.12 10.60
N PHE A 16 -22.99 -32.83 11.43
CA PHE A 16 -23.65 -31.52 11.44
C PHE A 16 -22.70 -30.40 11.88
N ASN A 17 -21.82 -30.66 12.84
CA ASN A 17 -20.76 -29.72 13.23
C ASN A 17 -19.65 -29.59 12.17
N LEU A 18 -19.35 -30.67 11.43
CA LEU A 18 -18.35 -30.65 10.35
C LEU A 18 -18.86 -29.84 9.14
N CYS A 19 -20.16 -29.94 8.81
CA CYS A 19 -20.78 -29.18 7.71
C CYS A 19 -21.01 -27.68 8.04
N LEU A 20 -21.05 -27.30 9.32
CA LEU A 20 -21.19 -25.88 9.72
C LEU A 20 -19.86 -25.13 9.81
N ARG A 21 -18.72 -25.81 9.64
CA ARG A 21 -17.43 -25.14 9.41
C ARG A 21 -17.21 -24.89 7.92
N GLY A 22 -18.15 -24.16 7.31
CA GLY A 22 -17.83 -23.41 6.11
C GLY A 22 -16.85 -22.33 6.52
N THR A 23 -15.55 -22.51 6.24
CA THR A 23 -14.63 -21.38 6.24
C THR A 23 -15.05 -20.49 5.09
N TYR A 24 -15.93 -19.53 5.37
CA TYR A 24 -16.03 -18.33 4.54
C TYR A 24 -14.63 -17.73 4.55
N GLY A 25 -13.87 -17.98 3.48
CA GLY A 25 -12.78 -17.10 3.12
C GLY A 25 -13.42 -15.76 2.86
N ASP A 26 -13.46 -14.92 3.89
CA ASP A 26 -13.72 -13.51 3.73
C ASP A 26 -12.56 -13.03 2.84
N TYR A 27 -12.82 -13.00 1.54
CA TYR A 27 -12.01 -12.24 0.61
C TYR A 27 -12.11 -10.82 1.13
N GLY A 28 -11.16 -10.43 1.97
CA GLY A 28 -11.09 -9.11 2.60
C GLY A 28 -11.50 -8.10 1.55
N GLY A 29 -12.67 -7.50 1.77
CA GLY A 29 -13.29 -6.61 0.80
C GLY A 29 -12.35 -5.48 0.45
N TRP A 30 -12.66 -4.75 -0.62
CA TRP A 30 -11.93 -3.54 -0.95
C TRP A 30 -12.00 -2.57 0.24
N GLU A 31 -10.89 -2.39 0.94
CA GLU A 31 -10.82 -1.42 2.03
C GLU A 31 -10.71 -0.02 1.43
N SER A 32 -11.65 0.84 1.83
CA SER A 32 -11.62 2.25 1.46
C SER A 32 -10.34 2.89 1.99
N SER A 33 -9.46 3.24 1.08
CA SER A 33 -8.15 3.80 1.38
C SER A 33 -7.88 4.98 0.46
N HIS A 34 -7.19 5.99 0.99
CA HIS A 34 -6.97 7.24 0.28
C HIS A 34 -5.52 7.33 -0.14
N ALA A 35 -5.31 7.82 -1.35
CA ALA A 35 -3.98 8.13 -1.84
C ALA A 35 -3.95 9.44 -2.62
N THR A 36 -2.83 10.18 -2.51
CA THR A 36 -2.54 11.31 -3.39
C THR A 36 -1.54 10.84 -4.44
N PHE A 37 -1.90 11.01 -5.70
CA PHE A 37 -1.08 10.61 -6.84
C PHE A 37 -0.13 11.74 -7.22
N TYR A 38 1.11 11.36 -7.47
CA TYR A 38 2.10 12.16 -8.14
C TYR A 38 2.47 11.35 -9.39
N GLY A 39 2.26 11.93 -10.56
CA GLY A 39 2.43 11.19 -11.81
C GLY A 39 2.26 12.06 -13.05
N GLY A 40 2.59 11.49 -14.21
CA GLY A 40 2.35 12.10 -15.52
C GLY A 40 0.87 12.28 -15.84
N GLY A 41 0.54 12.70 -17.06
CA GLY A 41 -0.86 12.94 -17.50
C GLY A 41 -1.81 11.72 -17.41
N ASP A 42 -1.27 10.54 -17.11
CA ASP A 42 -1.93 9.24 -16.92
C ASP A 42 -2.03 8.82 -15.43
N ALA A 43 -1.62 9.68 -14.50
CA ALA A 43 -1.56 9.43 -13.05
C ALA A 43 -0.63 8.26 -12.62
N SER A 44 0.22 7.77 -13.53
CA SER A 44 1.22 6.73 -13.22
C SER A 44 2.46 7.33 -12.57
N GLY A 45 3.06 6.62 -11.60
CA GLY A 45 4.22 7.13 -10.86
C GLY A 45 4.24 6.71 -9.39
N THR A 46 4.14 7.68 -8.49
CA THR A 46 4.17 7.42 -7.05
C THR A 46 2.92 7.91 -6.33
N MET A 47 2.59 7.26 -5.21
CA MET A 47 1.46 7.70 -4.40
C MET A 47 1.81 7.81 -2.92
N ALA A 48 1.14 8.73 -2.24
CA ALA A 48 1.11 8.81 -0.79
C ALA A 48 -0.04 7.98 -0.25
N LEU A 49 0.22 7.10 0.71
CA LEU A 49 -0.76 6.19 1.30
C LEU A 49 -1.38 6.73 2.58
N SER A 50 -2.63 6.36 2.85
CA SER A 50 -3.27 6.55 4.17
C SER A 50 -2.64 5.66 5.25
N THR A 51 -3.01 5.88 6.52
CA THR A 51 -2.48 5.11 7.66
C THR A 51 -2.70 3.61 7.52
N ALA A 52 -3.85 3.21 6.95
CA ALA A 52 -4.20 1.81 6.76
C ALA A 52 -3.23 1.10 5.81
N LEU A 53 -2.84 1.75 4.71
CA LEU A 53 -1.99 1.14 3.70
C LEU A 53 -0.50 1.39 3.93
N PHE A 54 -0.11 2.55 4.50
CA PHE A 54 1.30 2.93 4.64
C PHE A 54 2.07 2.07 5.66
N ASN A 55 1.35 1.53 6.66
CA ASN A 55 1.89 0.62 7.67
C ASN A 55 3.20 1.11 8.29
N ASN A 56 3.21 2.34 8.83
CA ASN A 56 4.40 2.99 9.42
C ASN A 56 5.65 2.98 8.51
N GLY A 57 5.47 2.95 7.19
CA GLY A 57 6.55 2.97 6.20
C GLY A 57 7.01 1.59 5.73
N LEU A 58 6.42 0.51 6.26
CA LEU A 58 6.69 -0.84 5.80
C LEU A 58 6.24 -1.07 4.35
N SER A 59 5.25 -0.30 3.90
CA SER A 59 4.74 -0.37 2.52
C SER A 59 5.51 0.53 1.54
N CYS A 60 6.47 1.33 2.00
CA CYS A 60 7.27 2.16 1.11
C CYS A 60 8.05 1.30 0.10
N GLY A 61 8.01 1.68 -1.18
CA GLY A 61 8.62 0.94 -2.27
C GLY A 61 7.73 -0.20 -2.82
N SER A 62 6.62 -0.52 -2.15
CA SER A 62 5.65 -1.49 -2.67
C SER A 62 4.86 -0.90 -3.82
N CYS A 63 4.49 -1.75 -4.79
CA CYS A 63 3.67 -1.39 -5.94
C CYS A 63 2.21 -1.79 -5.71
N TYR A 64 1.29 -0.96 -6.17
CA TYR A 64 -0.14 -1.18 -6.06
C TYR A 64 -0.78 -1.03 -7.44
N GLU A 65 -1.67 -1.96 -7.77
CA GLU A 65 -2.54 -1.82 -8.94
C GLU A 65 -3.78 -1.02 -8.56
N MET A 66 -4.03 0.01 -9.33
CA MET A 66 -5.16 0.90 -9.15
C MET A 66 -6.10 0.77 -10.32
N LYS A 67 -7.39 0.63 -10.02
CA LYS A 67 -8.48 0.73 -10.99
C LYS A 67 -9.31 1.95 -10.67
N CYS A 68 -9.87 2.55 -11.70
CA CYS A 68 -10.88 3.59 -11.51
C CYS A 68 -12.21 2.95 -11.09
N ASP A 69 -12.97 3.64 -10.22
CA ASP A 69 -14.25 3.16 -9.72
C ASP A 69 -15.38 3.58 -10.65
N ASP A 70 -15.59 2.79 -11.71
CA ASP A 70 -16.72 2.78 -12.65
C ASP A 70 -17.42 4.14 -12.97
N ASP A 71 -16.65 5.23 -13.12
CA ASP A 71 -17.15 6.55 -13.56
C ASP A 71 -17.07 6.68 -15.10
N PRO A 72 -18.21 6.80 -15.80
CA PRO A 72 -18.25 6.78 -17.26
C PRO A 72 -17.65 8.03 -17.93
N LYS A 73 -17.37 9.11 -17.18
CA LYS A 73 -16.87 10.38 -17.71
C LYS A 73 -15.38 10.59 -17.43
N TRP A 74 -14.90 10.11 -16.28
CA TRP A 74 -13.54 10.37 -15.79
C TRP A 74 -12.68 9.12 -15.67
N CYS A 75 -13.26 7.92 -15.75
CA CYS A 75 -12.47 6.70 -15.74
C CYS A 75 -11.93 6.33 -17.12
N HIS A 76 -10.63 6.07 -17.16
CA HIS A 76 -10.01 5.32 -18.24
C HIS A 76 -10.11 3.82 -17.94
N LEU A 77 -10.33 3.03 -18.99
CA LEU A 77 -10.36 1.57 -18.88
C LEU A 77 -8.93 1.05 -18.65
N GLY A 78 -8.76 0.24 -17.61
CA GLY A 78 -7.50 -0.41 -17.28
C GLY A 78 -7.10 -0.21 -15.82
N THR A 79 -5.95 -0.81 -15.46
CA THR A 79 -5.29 -0.58 -14.19
C THR A 79 -3.99 0.17 -14.42
N ILE A 80 -3.61 1.01 -13.47
CA ILE A 80 -2.29 1.65 -13.42
C ILE A 80 -1.52 1.12 -12.22
N THR A 81 -0.20 0.99 -12.38
CA THR A 81 0.68 0.61 -11.27
C THR A 81 1.32 1.85 -10.68
N VAL A 82 1.23 2.00 -9.36
CA VAL A 82 1.84 3.11 -8.63
C VAL A 82 2.74 2.59 -7.52
N THR A 83 3.84 3.28 -7.25
CA THR A 83 4.75 2.94 -6.14
C THR A 83 4.42 3.80 -4.92
N ALA A 84 4.22 3.18 -3.76
CA ALA A 84 4.04 3.90 -2.51
C ALA A 84 5.37 4.52 -2.04
N THR A 85 5.42 5.84 -1.91
CA THR A 85 6.65 6.55 -1.50
C THR A 85 6.45 7.46 -0.30
N ASN A 86 5.20 7.66 0.12
CA ASN A 86 4.91 8.64 1.14
C ASN A 86 3.68 8.30 1.99
N PHE A 87 3.53 9.03 3.08
CA PHE A 87 2.41 8.96 4.00
C PHE A 87 1.57 10.22 3.90
N CYS A 88 0.26 10.03 3.82
CA CYS A 88 -0.74 11.10 3.84
C CYS A 88 -1.55 10.99 5.15
N PRO A 89 -1.23 11.80 6.17
CA PRO A 89 -1.92 11.72 7.46
C PRO A 89 -3.38 12.16 7.36
N PRO A 90 -4.27 11.57 8.20
CA PRO A 90 -5.67 11.97 8.24
C PRO A 90 -5.83 13.41 8.75
N ASN A 91 -6.83 14.11 8.23
CA ASN A 91 -7.21 15.43 8.72
C ASN A 91 -8.61 15.35 9.37
N PRO A 92 -8.69 15.35 10.71
CA PRO A 92 -9.97 15.22 11.41
C PRO A 92 -10.87 16.47 11.27
N SER A 93 -10.36 17.56 10.70
CA SER A 93 -11.14 18.78 10.46
C SER A 93 -11.87 18.78 9.11
N GLN A 94 -11.76 17.72 8.29
CA GLN A 94 -12.42 17.61 7.00
C GLN A 94 -13.17 16.27 6.86
N PRO A 95 -14.34 16.26 6.17
CA PRO A 95 -15.05 15.02 5.86
C PRO A 95 -14.23 14.12 4.92
N ASN A 96 -14.22 12.82 5.21
CA ASN A 96 -13.47 11.78 4.50
C ASN A 96 -14.13 11.32 3.19
N ASP A 97 -15.28 11.90 2.85
CA ASP A 97 -16.27 11.36 1.92
C ASP A 97 -16.70 12.34 0.82
N ASN A 98 -16.28 13.62 0.84
CA ASN A 98 -16.78 14.60 -0.14
C ASN A 98 -15.78 15.69 -0.58
N GLY A 99 -14.56 15.30 -0.95
CA GLY A 99 -13.60 16.25 -1.51
C GLY A 99 -12.80 17.06 -0.48
N GLY A 100 -12.88 16.70 0.81
CA GLY A 100 -11.99 17.17 1.87
C GLY A 100 -10.60 16.56 1.75
N TRP A 101 -9.99 16.65 0.57
CA TRP A 101 -8.63 16.22 0.33
C TRP A 101 -7.70 17.21 1.01
N VAL A 102 -6.87 16.72 1.92
CA VAL A 102 -5.65 17.45 2.22
C VAL A 102 -4.65 17.07 1.12
N PRO A 103 -4.25 17.99 0.24
CA PRO A 103 -3.09 17.73 -0.61
C PRO A 103 -1.95 17.33 0.32
N CYS A 104 -1.25 16.23 0.04
CA CYS A 104 -0.16 15.77 0.89
C CYS A 104 0.90 16.89 1.02
N VAL A 105 0.82 17.67 2.10
CA VAL A 105 1.72 18.79 2.36
C VAL A 105 2.91 18.23 3.11
N LYS A 106 4.10 18.27 2.51
CA LYS A 106 5.31 17.93 3.26
C LYS A 106 5.46 18.89 4.44
N LYS A 107 5.57 18.35 5.64
CA LYS A 107 6.09 19.07 6.81
C LYS A 107 7.60 18.78 6.88
N GLY A 108 8.42 19.82 6.74
CA GLY A 108 9.88 19.68 6.68
C GLY A 108 10.44 19.38 5.27
N GLY A 109 11.58 18.69 5.24
CA GLY A 109 12.29 18.29 4.01
C GLY A 109 12.09 16.82 3.64
N ILE A 110 12.55 16.46 2.43
CA ILE A 110 12.64 15.06 1.99
C ILE A 110 13.51 14.28 2.98
N ARG A 111 13.08 13.06 3.32
CA ARG A 111 13.76 12.18 4.25
C ARG A 111 14.45 11.06 3.50
N PHE A 112 15.75 10.93 3.74
CA PHE A 112 16.58 9.84 3.21
C PHE A 112 16.94 8.91 4.35
N THR A 113 16.51 7.66 4.28
CA THR A 113 16.92 6.59 5.19
C THR A 113 17.88 5.68 4.44
N ILE A 114 19.13 5.66 4.89
CA ILE A 114 20.17 4.82 4.30
C ILE A 114 20.25 3.53 5.12
N ASN A 115 20.08 2.40 4.46
CA ASN A 115 20.33 1.06 4.97
C ASN A 115 21.28 0.35 4.01
N GLY A 116 21.77 -0.84 4.34
CA GLY A 116 22.63 -1.58 3.44
C GLY A 116 23.44 -2.68 4.09
N HIS A 117 24.17 -3.38 3.24
CA HIS A 117 25.21 -4.34 3.61
C HIS A 117 26.54 -3.88 3.01
N SER A 118 27.63 -4.59 3.32
CA SER A 118 28.99 -4.32 2.82
C SER A 118 29.13 -4.14 1.30
N TYR A 119 28.16 -4.59 0.50
CA TYR A 119 28.21 -4.57 -0.97
C TYR A 119 27.13 -3.71 -1.63
N PHE A 120 26.11 -3.25 -0.89
CA PHE A 120 25.04 -2.43 -1.46
C PHE A 120 24.47 -1.49 -0.41
N ASN A 121 24.12 -0.28 -0.84
CA ASN A 121 23.38 0.67 -0.04
C ASN A 121 21.97 0.78 -0.60
N LEU A 122 20.98 0.65 0.27
CA LEU A 122 19.58 0.88 -0.01
C LEU A 122 19.20 2.25 0.56
N VAL A 123 18.70 3.14 -0.29
CA VAL A 123 18.23 4.46 0.12
C VAL A 123 16.72 4.49 -0.03
N LEU A 124 16.04 4.59 1.10
CA LEU A 124 14.60 4.81 1.16
C LEU A 124 14.34 6.32 1.19
N ILE A 125 13.56 6.82 0.22
CA ILE A 125 13.19 8.22 0.11
C ILE A 125 11.72 8.38 0.51
N THR A 126 11.47 9.21 1.50
CA THR A 126 10.12 9.49 2.03
C THR A 126 9.89 10.99 2.19
N ASN A 127 8.65 11.38 2.49
CA ASN A 127 8.26 12.79 2.71
C ASN A 127 8.50 13.71 1.49
N VAL A 128 8.22 13.20 0.29
CA VAL A 128 8.39 13.93 -1.00
C VAL A 128 7.17 14.80 -1.36
N GLY A 129 6.05 14.65 -0.63
CA GLY A 129 4.77 15.31 -0.93
C GLY A 129 4.88 16.79 -1.33
N GLY A 130 4.20 17.17 -2.42
CA GLY A 130 4.22 18.53 -2.98
C GLY A 130 5.40 18.85 -3.89
N ALA A 131 6.49 18.07 -3.87
CA ALA A 131 7.61 18.22 -4.83
C ALA A 131 7.43 17.36 -6.09
N GLY A 132 6.45 16.45 -6.12
CA GLY A 132 6.22 15.50 -7.21
C GLY A 132 6.96 14.17 -7.01
N ASP A 133 7.13 13.42 -8.09
CA ASP A 133 7.73 12.08 -8.05
C ASP A 133 9.26 12.09 -8.03
N VAL A 134 9.83 11.11 -7.33
CA VAL A 134 11.24 10.77 -7.48
C VAL A 134 11.40 9.87 -8.71
N GLN A 135 11.81 10.47 -9.82
CA GLN A 135 12.06 9.73 -11.07
C GLN A 135 13.42 9.01 -11.04
N SER A 136 14.47 9.67 -10.54
CA SER A 136 15.83 9.14 -10.48
C SER A 136 16.61 9.70 -9.29
N VAL A 137 17.58 8.95 -8.80
CA VAL A 137 18.44 9.34 -7.67
C VAL A 137 19.88 9.07 -8.04
N SER A 138 20.77 9.99 -7.68
CA SER A 138 22.21 9.81 -7.82
C SER A 138 22.90 10.02 -6.48
N ILE A 139 23.97 9.27 -6.24
CA ILE A 139 24.82 9.39 -5.06
C ILE A 139 26.19 9.91 -5.47
N LYS A 140 26.81 10.74 -4.62
CA LYS A 140 28.16 11.25 -4.83
C LYS A 140 28.96 11.07 -3.54
N GLY A 141 30.11 10.40 -3.65
CA GLY A 141 31.10 10.29 -2.60
C GLY A 141 32.07 11.47 -2.59
N SER A 142 32.86 11.61 -1.53
CA SER A 142 33.86 12.69 -1.39
C SER A 142 34.83 12.76 -2.57
N ASN A 143 35.20 11.60 -3.12
CA ASN A 143 36.18 11.46 -4.20
C ASN A 143 35.58 10.86 -5.49
N THR A 144 34.25 10.83 -5.63
CA THR A 144 33.59 10.26 -6.82
C THR A 144 32.75 11.29 -7.56
N GLY A 145 32.43 11.00 -8.83
CA GLY A 145 31.38 11.70 -9.57
C GLY A 145 29.99 11.30 -9.07
N TRP A 146 28.95 11.93 -9.64
CA TRP A 146 27.58 11.48 -9.45
C TRP A 146 27.40 10.10 -10.09
N GLN A 147 26.92 9.14 -9.31
CA GLN A 147 26.63 7.78 -9.74
C GLN A 147 25.13 7.55 -9.62
N PRO A 148 24.45 7.09 -10.68
CA PRO A 148 23.03 6.80 -10.63
C PRO A 148 22.76 5.59 -9.73
N MET A 149 21.70 5.66 -8.95
CA MET A 149 21.19 4.54 -8.17
C MET A 149 20.08 3.82 -8.96
N SER A 150 20.04 2.50 -8.87
CA SER A 150 18.95 1.69 -9.44
C SER A 150 17.77 1.61 -8.47
N ARG A 151 16.55 1.66 -9.01
CA ARG A 151 15.33 1.32 -8.28
C ARG A 151 15.32 -0.21 -8.06
N ASN A 152 14.96 -0.63 -6.84
CA ASN A 152 14.69 -2.03 -6.52
C ASN A 152 13.23 -2.36 -6.85
#